data_AF-A0A2S5ZEL9-F1
#
_entry.id   AF-A0A2S5ZEL9-F1
#
_cell.length_a   1.000
_cell.length_b   1.000
_cell.length_c   1.000
_cell.angle_alpha   90.00
_cell.angle_beta   90.00
_cell.angle_gamma   90.00
#
_symmetry.space_group_name_H-M   'P 1'
#
loop_
_entity.id
_entity.type
_entity.pdbx_description
1 polymer ?
#
loop_
_entity_poly.entity_id
_entity_poly.type
_entity_poly.pdbx_seq_one_letter_code
_entity_poly.pdbx_strand_id
1 'polypeptide(L)'
;MMRQLALMGALAVASAPLSAQTHAGYPIQTTPATGGDGTVQQSDTNAYSLPQGNLSMTRRLDFSVGNSFFRNPWVEAPASTDARDGLGPLFNTNSCQGCHIKDGRGHPPGGDEPPVSLFLRLAVPADPKQDAGILRKHGFKPAPVYGSQLQTAALPAAKPEADLIIEWTPVEKTLADGTVVELRKPVYRIENPNYGPLPEDLLVSPRVAPQMIGMGLLEAIPIEHLQALHDPDDADGNGISGKLNRVWDLATEQTLPGRFGWKAAEPNVHQQSMGAFAGDMGLTSTLKPATDCMPEQNCERFTHGGEPEVSDKVANFVTFYAKSLAVPARRNLESESVQQGARLFNETGCASCHTPRHQTGDVADRPDLSDQTIWPYSDLLLHDMGSALADGRDEFLANGNEWRTPPLWGIGLAKVVNPQAGFLHDGRARTVEEAVLWHGGEAQAAAERYRQMSSEDRTALIDFLNSL
;
A
#
# COMPACT_ATOMS: atom_id res chain seq x y z
N MET A 1 23.06 -11.65 71.24
CA MET A 1 23.29 -11.89 69.81
C MET A 1 22.05 -11.42 69.04
N MET A 2 22.05 -10.15 68.61
CA MET A 2 20.98 -9.55 67.81
C MET A 2 21.11 -10.00 66.35
N ARG A 3 20.04 -10.57 65.78
CA ARG A 3 19.92 -10.81 64.33
C ARG A 3 19.32 -9.57 63.68
N GLN A 4 20.11 -8.91 62.84
CA GLN A 4 19.66 -7.83 61.96
C GLN A 4 18.85 -8.45 60.80
N LEU A 5 17.58 -8.03 60.65
CA LEU A 5 16.81 -8.22 59.43
C LEU A 5 17.23 -7.12 58.44
N ALA A 6 17.82 -7.51 57.31
CA ALA A 6 18.05 -6.62 56.18
C ALA A 6 16.75 -6.50 55.37
N LEU A 7 16.15 -5.31 55.37
CA LEU A 7 15.04 -4.95 54.50
C LEU A 7 15.62 -4.57 53.13
N MET A 8 15.50 -5.44 52.13
CA MET A 8 15.74 -5.07 50.73
C MET A 8 14.54 -4.25 50.25
N GLY A 9 14.73 -2.94 50.12
CA GLY A 9 13.79 -2.06 49.45
C GLY A 9 13.80 -2.32 47.95
N ALA A 10 12.68 -2.79 47.42
CA ALA A 10 12.44 -2.84 45.98
C ALA A 10 12.29 -1.40 45.45
N LEU A 11 13.25 -0.93 44.66
CA LEU A 11 13.04 0.26 43.83
C LEU A 11 12.07 -0.13 42.70
N ALA A 12 10.82 0.26 42.86
CA ALA A 12 9.88 0.32 41.75
C ALA A 12 10.35 1.44 40.81
N VAL A 13 10.91 1.05 39.66
CA VAL A 13 11.10 1.97 38.53
C VAL A 13 9.71 2.23 37.96
N ALA A 14 9.10 3.34 38.36
CA ALA A 14 7.89 3.84 37.73
C ALA A 14 8.24 4.27 36.31
N SER A 15 7.82 3.49 35.31
CA SER A 15 7.78 3.89 33.92
C SER A 15 6.77 5.02 33.78
N ALA A 16 7.28 6.26 33.73
CA ALA A 16 6.45 7.40 33.37
C ALA A 16 5.91 7.18 31.94
N PRO A 17 4.62 7.41 31.67
CA PRO A 17 4.12 7.38 30.31
C PRO A 17 4.86 8.46 29.52
N LEU A 18 5.59 8.07 28.47
CA LEU A 18 6.11 9.00 27.47
C LEU A 18 4.90 9.73 26.87
N SER A 19 4.57 10.89 27.43
CA SER A 19 3.58 11.78 26.84
C SER A 19 4.19 12.31 25.55
N ALA A 20 3.70 11.84 24.41
CA ALA A 20 4.12 12.36 23.12
C ALA A 20 3.87 13.87 23.12
N GLN A 21 4.85 14.64 22.65
CA GLN A 21 4.67 16.07 22.47
C GLN A 21 3.50 16.29 21.51
N THR A 22 2.55 17.15 21.84
CA THR A 22 1.40 17.44 20.98
C THR A 22 1.51 18.84 20.39
N HIS A 23 1.00 19.01 19.17
CA HIS A 23 0.96 20.29 18.47
C HIS A 23 -0.20 20.30 17.47
N ALA A 24 -0.99 21.38 17.48
CA ALA A 24 -2.23 21.51 16.70
C ALA A 24 -3.17 20.30 16.82
N GLY A 25 -3.28 19.71 18.02
CA GLY A 25 -4.16 18.58 18.30
C GLY A 25 -3.58 17.18 18.00
N TYR A 26 -2.45 17.09 17.31
CA TYR A 26 -1.83 15.81 16.93
C TYR A 26 -0.50 15.57 17.65
N PRO A 27 -0.13 14.29 17.90
CA PRO A 27 1.15 13.95 18.51
C PRO A 27 2.29 14.10 17.50
N ILE A 28 3.46 14.51 17.99
CA ILE A 28 4.73 14.55 17.27
C ILE A 28 5.58 13.39 17.77
N GLN A 29 6.11 12.60 16.81
CA GLN A 29 7.06 11.54 17.12
C GLN A 29 8.38 12.16 17.59
N THR A 30 8.84 11.79 18.79
CA THR A 30 10.10 12.27 19.37
C THR A 30 11.15 11.15 19.50
N THR A 31 10.86 9.96 19.00
CA THR A 31 11.75 8.79 19.06
C THR A 31 11.98 8.23 17.66
N PRO A 32 13.11 7.53 17.42
CA PRO A 32 13.36 6.89 16.13
C PRO A 32 12.45 5.67 15.86
N ALA A 33 11.71 5.18 16.85
CA ALA A 33 10.98 3.91 16.83
C ALA A 33 9.64 3.98 16.05
N THR A 34 9.70 4.21 14.74
CA THR A 34 8.52 4.37 13.86
C THR A 34 7.64 3.11 13.81
N GLY A 35 8.24 1.92 13.83
CA GLY A 35 7.55 0.63 13.85
C GLY A 35 7.52 -0.05 15.22
N GLY A 36 7.60 0.73 16.32
CA GLY A 36 7.70 0.19 17.67
C GLY A 36 9.04 -0.53 17.92
N ASP A 37 9.01 -1.57 18.75
CA ASP A 37 10.18 -2.40 19.11
C ASP A 37 10.76 -3.15 17.90
N GLY A 38 9.96 -3.32 16.84
CA GLY A 38 10.37 -3.92 15.58
C GLY A 38 11.15 -3.00 14.64
N THR A 39 11.35 -1.73 14.99
CA THR A 39 12.05 -0.74 14.17
C THR A 39 13.51 -1.15 13.88
N VAL A 40 13.99 -0.88 12.65
CA VAL A 40 15.38 -1.16 12.24
C VAL A 40 16.14 0.09 11.82
N GLN A 41 17.45 0.12 12.07
CA GLN A 41 18.34 1.24 11.72
C GLN A 41 18.99 1.01 10.34
N GLN A 42 18.16 0.98 9.29
CA GLN A 42 18.61 0.78 7.92
C GLN A 42 18.11 1.91 7.02
N SER A 43 19.00 2.51 6.23
CA SER A 43 18.69 3.68 5.39
C SER A 43 19.35 3.65 4.02
N ASP A 44 19.96 2.53 3.63
CA ASP A 44 20.50 2.33 2.29
C ASP A 44 19.46 1.68 1.35
N THR A 45 19.91 1.17 0.21
CA THR A 45 19.03 0.53 -0.79
C THR A 45 18.29 -0.71 -0.30
N ASN A 46 18.60 -1.24 0.89
CA ASN A 46 17.94 -2.40 1.53
C ASN A 46 17.08 -1.99 2.74
N ALA A 47 16.77 -0.70 2.90
CA ALA A 47 16.04 -0.18 4.05
C ALA A 47 14.67 -0.84 4.30
N TYR A 48 14.07 -1.45 3.28
CA TYR A 48 12.77 -2.09 3.37
C TYR A 48 12.82 -3.62 3.42
N SER A 49 14.00 -4.24 3.30
CA SER A 49 14.16 -5.69 3.13
C SER A 49 14.61 -6.42 4.40
N LEU A 50 14.55 -5.76 5.56
CA LEU A 50 14.92 -6.34 6.85
C LEU A 50 13.71 -6.92 7.59
N PRO A 51 13.86 -8.04 8.31
CA PRO A 51 12.85 -8.50 9.25
C PRO A 51 12.77 -7.56 10.45
N GLN A 52 11.60 -7.49 11.08
CA GLN A 52 11.39 -6.75 12.34
C GLN A 52 12.46 -7.04 13.39
N GLY A 53 12.92 -5.99 14.07
CA GLY A 53 14.01 -6.04 15.06
C GLY A 53 13.73 -7.00 16.22
N ASN A 54 12.49 -7.03 16.70
CA ASN A 54 12.00 -7.87 17.80
C ASN A 54 11.60 -9.30 17.37
N LEU A 55 11.81 -9.68 16.10
CA LEU A 55 11.50 -11.01 15.62
C LEU A 55 12.48 -12.07 16.18
N SER A 56 11.94 -13.16 16.72
CA SER A 56 12.75 -14.25 17.28
C SER A 56 13.63 -14.93 16.21
N MET A 57 14.73 -15.54 16.63
CA MET A 57 15.68 -16.18 15.70
C MET A 57 15.02 -17.27 14.85
N THR A 58 14.17 -18.11 15.44
CA THR A 58 13.43 -19.14 14.70
C THR A 58 12.54 -18.53 13.61
N ARG A 59 11.83 -17.44 13.94
CA ARG A 59 10.96 -16.74 12.98
C ARG A 59 11.74 -16.01 11.88
N ARG A 60 13.00 -15.62 12.11
CA ARG A 60 13.87 -15.05 11.07
C ARG A 60 14.23 -16.08 9.99
N LEU A 61 14.24 -17.38 10.32
CA LEU A 61 14.37 -18.43 9.31
C LEU A 61 13.12 -18.49 8.43
N ASP A 62 11.92 -18.48 9.02
CA ASP A 62 10.65 -18.45 8.28
C ASP A 62 10.54 -17.21 7.38
N PHE A 63 10.99 -16.05 7.88
CA PHE A 63 11.10 -14.82 7.09
C PHE A 63 11.98 -15.02 5.86
N SER A 64 13.13 -15.68 6.02
CA SER A 64 14.07 -15.94 4.91
C SER A 64 13.47 -16.90 3.88
N VAL A 65 12.69 -17.88 4.32
CA VAL A 65 11.95 -18.80 3.43
C VAL A 65 10.88 -18.02 2.64
N GLY A 66 10.08 -17.19 3.32
CA GLY A 66 9.08 -16.34 2.67
C GLY A 66 9.68 -15.35 1.67
N ASN A 67 10.80 -14.71 2.01
CA ASN A 67 11.56 -13.85 1.10
C ASN A 67 11.97 -14.60 -0.18
N SER A 68 12.40 -15.87 -0.03
CA SER A 68 12.76 -16.70 -1.17
C SER A 68 11.59 -16.87 -2.15
N PHE A 69 10.36 -17.06 -1.67
CA PHE A 69 9.18 -17.13 -2.55
C PHE A 69 8.73 -15.75 -3.07
N PHE A 70 8.94 -14.69 -2.30
CA PHE A 70 8.59 -13.33 -2.71
C PHE A 70 9.48 -12.80 -3.84
N ARG A 71 10.79 -13.10 -3.78
CA ARG A 71 11.80 -12.57 -4.70
C ARG A 71 11.99 -13.38 -5.97
N ASN A 72 11.94 -14.70 -5.87
CA ASN A 72 12.32 -15.55 -6.99
C ASN A 72 11.14 -15.77 -7.94
N PRO A 73 11.40 -15.88 -9.25
CA PRO A 73 10.35 -16.06 -10.23
C PRO A 73 9.67 -17.42 -10.11
N TRP A 74 8.37 -17.43 -10.38
CA TRP A 74 7.60 -18.60 -10.78
C TRP A 74 7.83 -18.89 -12.25
N VAL A 75 7.73 -20.16 -12.63
CA VAL A 75 8.08 -20.63 -13.97
C VAL A 75 6.91 -21.37 -14.61
N GLU A 76 6.92 -21.43 -15.95
CA GLU A 76 5.96 -22.19 -16.74
C GLU A 76 6.03 -23.69 -16.44
N ALA A 77 4.86 -24.32 -16.33
CA ALA A 77 4.75 -25.76 -16.10
C ALA A 77 4.84 -26.58 -17.40
N PRO A 78 5.41 -27.80 -17.36
CA PRO A 78 6.04 -28.43 -16.19
C PRO A 78 7.49 -27.95 -15.98
N ALA A 79 7.85 -27.60 -14.75
CA ALA A 79 9.21 -27.25 -14.37
C ALA A 79 9.93 -28.38 -13.63
N SER A 80 11.25 -28.31 -13.52
CA SER A 80 12.04 -29.24 -12.70
C SER A 80 11.95 -28.96 -11.20
N THR A 81 11.30 -27.86 -10.81
CA THR A 81 11.14 -27.40 -9.43
C THR A 81 9.67 -27.28 -9.07
N ASP A 82 9.11 -28.31 -8.44
CA ASP A 82 7.69 -28.38 -8.06
C ASP A 82 7.22 -27.22 -7.18
N ALA A 83 8.12 -26.60 -6.39
CA ALA A 83 7.75 -25.59 -5.41
C ALA A 83 7.42 -24.20 -5.98
N ARG A 84 7.73 -23.93 -7.26
CA ARG A 84 7.46 -22.64 -7.94
C ARG A 84 6.98 -22.84 -9.38
N ASP A 85 6.35 -23.98 -9.59
CA ASP A 85 5.81 -24.36 -10.88
C ASP A 85 4.40 -23.79 -11.09
N GLY A 86 4.03 -23.49 -12.34
CA GLY A 86 2.67 -23.13 -12.70
C GLY A 86 2.37 -21.64 -12.90
N LEU A 87 3.37 -20.82 -13.27
CA LEU A 87 3.11 -19.43 -13.70
C LEU A 87 1.98 -19.42 -14.74
N GLY A 88 0.97 -18.57 -14.51
CA GLY A 88 -0.22 -18.55 -15.35
C GLY A 88 0.07 -18.11 -16.79
N PRO A 89 -0.81 -18.44 -17.76
CA PRO A 89 -0.61 -18.09 -19.17
C PRO A 89 -0.60 -16.60 -19.46
N LEU A 90 -1.33 -15.82 -18.66
CA LEU A 90 -1.44 -14.37 -18.70
C LEU A 90 -1.07 -13.82 -17.32
N PHE A 91 -0.20 -12.82 -17.29
CA PHE A 91 0.33 -12.24 -16.06
C PHE A 91 0.87 -10.83 -16.29
N ASN A 92 1.19 -10.10 -15.21
CA ASN A 92 1.94 -8.84 -15.27
C ASN A 92 3.40 -9.03 -14.83
N THR A 93 3.64 -9.93 -13.87
CA THR A 93 4.97 -10.27 -13.36
C THR A 93 5.05 -11.76 -13.00
N ASN A 94 6.25 -12.30 -12.83
CA ASN A 94 6.48 -13.66 -12.35
C ASN A 94 7.05 -13.71 -10.92
N SER A 95 7.19 -12.58 -10.23
CA SER A 95 7.52 -12.53 -8.80
C SER A 95 6.97 -11.26 -8.16
N CYS A 96 6.65 -11.33 -6.87
CA CYS A 96 6.16 -10.17 -6.12
C CYS A 96 7.18 -9.03 -6.13
N GLN A 97 8.48 -9.34 -6.01
CA GLN A 97 9.55 -8.34 -6.05
C GLN A 97 9.69 -7.65 -7.42
N GLY A 98 9.19 -8.25 -8.51
CA GLY A 98 9.13 -7.61 -9.82
C GLY A 98 8.29 -6.32 -9.79
N CYS A 99 7.21 -6.30 -9.02
CA CYS A 99 6.39 -5.11 -8.79
C CYS A 99 6.86 -4.31 -7.56
N HIS A 100 7.14 -5.00 -6.45
CA HIS A 100 7.59 -4.42 -5.19
C HIS A 100 9.12 -4.37 -5.10
N ILE A 101 9.74 -3.46 -5.84
CA ILE A 101 11.19 -3.38 -6.03
C ILE A 101 11.90 -3.23 -4.69
N LYS A 102 12.62 -4.29 -4.28
CA LYS A 102 13.27 -4.42 -2.95
C LYS A 102 12.30 -4.08 -1.80
N ASP A 103 11.08 -4.60 -1.89
CA ASP A 103 9.97 -4.36 -0.94
C ASP A 103 9.49 -2.89 -0.89
N GLY A 104 10.05 -2.05 -1.77
CA GLY A 104 9.69 -0.66 -1.96
C GLY A 104 8.60 -0.46 -3.00
N ARG A 105 8.43 0.81 -3.38
CA ARG A 105 7.43 1.22 -4.37
C ARG A 105 7.88 0.88 -5.79
N GLY A 106 6.92 0.53 -6.61
CA GLY A 106 7.07 0.48 -8.06
C GLY A 106 7.23 1.86 -8.69
N HIS A 107 7.16 1.89 -10.02
CA HIS A 107 7.18 3.08 -10.84
C HIS A 107 6.40 2.86 -12.15
N PRO A 108 5.89 3.93 -12.77
CA PRO A 108 5.47 3.88 -14.17
C PRO A 108 6.63 3.48 -15.09
N PRO A 109 6.38 2.81 -16.23
CA PRO A 109 7.42 2.52 -17.23
C PRO A 109 8.07 3.82 -17.75
N GLY A 110 9.38 3.77 -17.97
CA GLY A 110 10.13 4.84 -18.65
C GLY A 110 10.47 4.44 -20.08
N GLY A 111 10.21 5.32 -21.06
CA GLY A 111 10.53 5.03 -22.47
C GLY A 111 9.82 3.76 -22.97
N ASP A 112 10.58 2.82 -23.53
CA ASP A 112 10.10 1.53 -24.06
C ASP A 112 10.15 0.39 -23.01
N GLU A 113 10.31 0.72 -21.72
CA GLU A 113 10.32 -0.29 -20.65
C GLU A 113 8.94 -0.96 -20.48
N PRO A 114 8.87 -2.30 -20.27
CA PRO A 114 7.62 -2.97 -19.97
C PRO A 114 6.98 -2.45 -18.66
N PRO A 115 5.64 -2.30 -18.61
CA PRO A 115 4.93 -1.87 -17.42
C PRO A 115 4.80 -3.03 -16.41
N VAL A 116 5.85 -3.28 -15.63
CA VAL A 116 5.86 -4.37 -14.64
C VAL A 116 5.23 -3.94 -13.32
N SER A 117 5.58 -2.76 -12.80
CA SER A 117 5.21 -2.32 -11.45
C SER A 117 4.07 -1.30 -11.41
N LEU A 118 3.50 -0.98 -12.57
CA LEU A 118 2.24 -0.26 -12.74
C LEU A 118 1.34 -1.09 -13.65
N PHE A 119 0.11 -1.36 -13.20
CA PHE A 119 -0.91 -2.06 -14.00
C PHE A 119 -2.22 -1.27 -14.03
N LEU A 120 -3.14 -1.70 -14.89
CA LEU A 120 -4.49 -1.14 -14.99
C LEU A 120 -5.51 -2.13 -14.43
N ARG A 121 -6.25 -1.74 -13.40
CA ARG A 121 -7.51 -2.43 -13.04
C ARG A 121 -8.58 -2.08 -14.06
N LEU A 122 -9.36 -3.08 -14.44
CA LEU A 122 -10.42 -3.00 -15.43
C LEU A 122 -11.77 -3.26 -14.77
N ALA A 123 -12.78 -2.49 -15.17
CA ALA A 123 -14.17 -2.72 -14.80
C ALA A 123 -15.10 -2.16 -15.87
N VAL A 124 -16.37 -2.54 -15.81
CA VAL A 124 -17.46 -1.87 -16.54
C VAL A 124 -18.49 -1.36 -15.54
N PRO A 125 -19.31 -0.36 -15.90
CA PRO A 125 -20.42 0.08 -15.08
C PRO A 125 -21.31 -1.10 -14.65
N ALA A 126 -21.66 -1.13 -13.37
CA ALA A 126 -22.51 -2.16 -12.79
C ALA A 126 -23.91 -1.61 -12.48
N ASP A 127 -24.94 -2.42 -12.68
CA ASP A 127 -26.30 -2.12 -12.18
C ASP A 127 -26.41 -2.64 -10.74
N PRO A 128 -26.62 -1.78 -9.73
CA PRO A 128 -26.63 -2.20 -8.32
C PRO A 128 -27.66 -3.28 -7.97
N LYS A 129 -28.74 -3.42 -8.76
CA LYS A 129 -29.78 -4.42 -8.55
C LYS A 129 -29.47 -5.73 -9.28
N GLN A 130 -29.05 -5.64 -10.54
CA GLN A 130 -28.77 -6.83 -11.36
C GLN A 130 -27.44 -7.48 -10.98
N ASP A 131 -26.44 -6.65 -10.66
CA ASP A 131 -25.08 -7.06 -10.33
C ASP A 131 -24.85 -7.11 -8.80
N ALA A 132 -25.90 -7.08 -7.98
CA ALA A 132 -25.79 -7.05 -6.52
C ALA A 132 -24.88 -8.15 -5.93
N GLY A 133 -24.95 -9.36 -6.51
CA GLY A 133 -24.14 -10.50 -6.08
C GLY A 133 -22.64 -10.31 -6.34
N ILE A 134 -22.29 -9.82 -7.54
CA ILE A 134 -20.88 -9.57 -7.89
C ILE A 134 -20.34 -8.35 -7.14
N LEU A 135 -21.14 -7.28 -7.01
CA LEU A 135 -20.78 -6.09 -6.25
C LEU A 135 -20.54 -6.39 -4.78
N ARG A 136 -21.34 -7.27 -4.17
CA ARG A 136 -21.13 -7.68 -2.77
C ARG A 136 -19.80 -8.41 -2.56
N LYS A 137 -19.36 -9.24 -3.51
CA LYS A 137 -18.18 -10.11 -3.35
C LYS A 137 -16.89 -9.54 -3.94
N HIS A 138 -16.99 -8.81 -5.05
CA HIS A 138 -15.85 -8.25 -5.77
C HIS A 138 -15.75 -6.73 -5.63
N GLY A 139 -16.84 -6.05 -5.26
CA GLY A 139 -16.87 -4.59 -5.15
C GLY A 139 -17.01 -3.84 -6.48
N PHE A 140 -16.91 -4.54 -7.61
CA PHE A 140 -17.04 -4.01 -8.96
C PHE A 140 -17.46 -5.12 -9.93
N LYS A 141 -17.80 -4.75 -11.17
CA LYS A 141 -18.07 -5.68 -12.26
C LYS A 141 -16.84 -5.77 -13.18
N PRO A 142 -16.16 -6.92 -13.28
CA PRO A 142 -15.02 -7.10 -14.18
C PRO A 142 -15.38 -6.82 -15.64
N ALA A 143 -14.40 -6.40 -16.42
CA ALA A 143 -14.58 -6.22 -17.85
C ALA A 143 -14.83 -7.58 -18.54
N PRO A 144 -15.83 -7.69 -19.43
CA PRO A 144 -15.97 -8.88 -20.28
C PRO A 144 -14.67 -9.17 -21.02
N VAL A 145 -14.34 -10.45 -21.23
CA VAL A 145 -13.13 -10.94 -21.92
C VAL A 145 -11.80 -10.69 -21.19
N TYR A 146 -11.66 -9.55 -20.49
CA TYR A 146 -10.39 -9.08 -19.92
C TYR A 146 -10.31 -9.13 -18.39
N GLY A 147 -11.38 -9.57 -17.71
CA GLY A 147 -11.35 -9.75 -16.26
C GLY A 147 -11.19 -8.45 -15.48
N SER A 148 -10.43 -8.47 -14.39
CA SER A 148 -10.31 -7.36 -13.44
C SER A 148 -9.07 -6.50 -13.59
N GLN A 149 -8.12 -6.94 -14.42
CA GLN A 149 -6.81 -6.33 -14.58
C GLN A 149 -6.22 -6.67 -15.94
N LEU A 150 -5.62 -5.66 -16.59
CA LEU A 150 -4.96 -5.87 -17.89
C LEU A 150 -3.65 -6.66 -17.72
N GLN A 151 -3.56 -7.81 -18.36
CA GLN A 151 -2.37 -8.68 -18.36
C GLN A 151 -1.44 -8.33 -19.53
N THR A 152 -0.38 -7.59 -19.24
CA THR A 152 0.56 -7.07 -20.25
C THR A 152 1.69 -8.04 -20.61
N ALA A 153 1.74 -9.21 -19.99
CA ALA A 153 2.67 -10.28 -20.33
C ALA A 153 1.95 -11.62 -20.45
N ALA A 154 2.61 -12.58 -21.11
CA ALA A 154 2.07 -13.91 -21.33
C ALA A 154 3.18 -14.95 -21.53
N LEU A 155 2.84 -16.22 -21.36
CA LEU A 155 3.71 -17.33 -21.73
C LEU A 155 3.98 -17.35 -23.25
N PRO A 156 5.07 -17.98 -23.72
CA PRO A 156 5.44 -17.96 -25.14
C PRO A 156 4.36 -18.48 -26.10
N ALA A 157 3.53 -19.42 -25.65
CA ALA A 157 2.43 -19.97 -26.44
C ALA A 157 1.09 -19.21 -26.28
N ALA A 158 1.06 -18.13 -25.50
CA ALA A 158 -0.04 -17.19 -25.33
C ALA A 158 0.31 -15.83 -25.96
N LYS A 159 -0.65 -14.91 -25.97
CA LYS A 159 -0.40 -13.50 -26.26
C LYS A 159 -0.79 -12.65 -25.05
N PRO A 160 -0.05 -11.57 -24.72
CA PRO A 160 -0.53 -10.57 -23.77
C PRO A 160 -1.91 -10.06 -24.16
N GLU A 161 -2.69 -9.60 -23.20
CA GLU A 161 -4.05 -9.12 -23.47
C GLU A 161 -4.08 -7.92 -24.40
N ALA A 162 -3.20 -6.95 -24.14
CA ALA A 162 -3.04 -5.73 -24.91
C ALA A 162 -1.76 -4.98 -24.45
N ASP A 163 -1.40 -3.92 -25.15
CA ASP A 163 -0.33 -3.00 -24.78
C ASP A 163 -0.88 -1.86 -23.90
N LEU A 164 -0.17 -1.56 -22.81
CA LEU A 164 -0.43 -0.39 -21.97
C LEU A 164 0.47 0.78 -22.40
N ILE A 165 -0.15 1.85 -22.88
CA ILE A 165 0.53 3.08 -23.29
C ILE A 165 0.24 4.20 -22.28
N ILE A 166 1.27 4.95 -21.91
CA ILE A 166 1.16 6.11 -21.01
C ILE A 166 1.79 7.33 -21.69
N GLU A 167 0.99 8.36 -21.90
CA GLU A 167 1.47 9.67 -22.33
C GLU A 167 1.42 10.66 -21.18
N TRP A 168 2.39 11.57 -21.11
CA TRP A 168 2.47 12.55 -20.04
C TRP A 168 2.22 13.95 -20.61
N THR A 169 1.25 14.66 -20.03
CA THR A 169 1.01 16.07 -20.31
C THR A 169 1.54 16.92 -19.15
N PRO A 170 2.38 17.94 -19.40
CA PRO A 170 2.85 18.82 -18.34
C PRO A 170 1.71 19.68 -17.80
N VAL A 171 1.72 19.94 -16.49
CA VAL A 171 0.77 20.83 -15.80
C VAL A 171 1.56 21.73 -14.86
N GLU A 172 1.54 23.03 -15.11
CA GLU A 172 2.25 23.99 -14.27
C GLU A 172 1.43 24.38 -13.03
N LYS A 173 2.12 24.49 -11.89
CA LYS A 173 1.60 25.04 -10.64
C LYS A 173 2.54 26.13 -10.15
N THR A 174 2.03 27.34 -9.99
CA THR A 174 2.79 28.47 -9.42
C THR A 174 2.58 28.54 -7.91
N LEU A 175 3.67 28.65 -7.14
CA LEU A 175 3.67 28.88 -5.70
C LEU A 175 3.58 30.38 -5.39
N ALA A 176 3.31 30.75 -4.12
CA ALA A 176 3.10 32.16 -3.75
C ALA A 176 4.33 33.06 -3.93
N ASP A 177 5.54 32.51 -3.92
CA ASP A 177 6.79 33.24 -4.20
C ASP A 177 7.13 33.34 -5.70
N GLY A 178 6.24 32.84 -6.57
CA GLY A 178 6.42 32.86 -8.02
C GLY A 178 7.15 31.65 -8.59
N THR A 179 7.64 30.72 -7.76
CA THR A 179 8.23 29.46 -8.23
C THR A 179 7.21 28.66 -9.03
N VAL A 180 7.60 28.17 -10.22
CA VAL A 180 6.77 27.30 -11.06
C VAL A 180 7.24 25.86 -10.92
N VAL A 181 6.33 24.99 -10.47
CA VAL A 181 6.54 23.55 -10.39
C VAL A 181 5.78 22.89 -11.54
N GLU A 182 6.50 22.13 -12.37
CA GLU A 182 5.92 21.35 -13.45
C GLU A 182 5.51 19.96 -12.94
N LEU A 183 4.21 19.66 -12.94
CA LEU A 183 3.66 18.35 -12.66
C LEU A 183 3.45 17.56 -13.96
N ARG A 184 3.30 16.23 -13.87
CA ARG A 184 2.93 15.38 -15.01
C ARG A 184 1.54 14.76 -14.82
N LYS A 185 0.66 14.95 -15.79
CA LYS A 185 -0.65 14.30 -15.87
C LYS A 185 -0.58 13.12 -16.84
N PRO A 186 -0.90 11.88 -16.41
CA PRO A 186 -0.91 10.73 -17.31
C PRO A 186 -2.17 10.70 -18.18
N VAL A 187 -2.02 10.16 -19.38
CA VAL A 187 -3.10 9.75 -20.30
C VAL A 187 -2.84 8.29 -20.64
N TYR A 188 -3.73 7.41 -20.19
CA TYR A 188 -3.62 5.97 -20.39
C TYR A 188 -4.36 5.55 -21.66
N ARG A 189 -3.74 4.66 -22.44
CA ARG A 189 -4.38 4.01 -23.59
C ARG A 189 -4.07 2.52 -23.57
N ILE A 190 -5.04 1.72 -24.01
CA ILE A 190 -4.88 0.28 -24.22
C ILE A 190 -4.90 0.05 -25.72
N GLU A 191 -3.84 -0.51 -26.27
CA GLU A 191 -3.67 -0.73 -27.72
C GLU A 191 -3.50 -2.21 -28.06
N ASN A 192 -3.77 -2.59 -29.30
CA ASN A 192 -3.58 -3.95 -29.82
C ASN A 192 -4.22 -5.08 -28.98
N PRO A 193 -5.53 -5.00 -28.65
CA PRO A 193 -6.18 -6.04 -27.86
C PRO A 193 -6.22 -7.38 -28.61
N ASN A 194 -5.67 -8.44 -28.02
CA ASN A 194 -5.48 -9.75 -28.68
C ASN A 194 -6.68 -10.71 -28.58
N TYR A 195 -7.64 -10.42 -27.69
CA TYR A 195 -8.76 -11.32 -27.37
C TYR A 195 -10.15 -10.78 -27.76
N GLY A 196 -10.21 -9.65 -28.46
CA GLY A 196 -11.46 -9.03 -28.91
C GLY A 196 -11.41 -7.50 -28.81
N PRO A 197 -12.50 -6.79 -29.14
CA PRO A 197 -12.60 -5.37 -28.85
C PRO A 197 -12.76 -5.13 -27.34
N LEU A 198 -12.19 -4.03 -26.84
CA LEU A 198 -12.45 -3.54 -25.49
C LEU A 198 -13.89 -2.97 -25.40
N PRO A 199 -14.56 -3.08 -24.24
CA PRO A 199 -15.84 -2.42 -24.01
C PRO A 199 -15.75 -0.89 -24.22
N GLU A 200 -16.77 -0.27 -24.81
CA GLU A 200 -16.81 1.18 -25.04
C GLU A 200 -16.89 1.99 -23.72
N ASP A 201 -17.46 1.39 -22.68
CA ASP A 201 -17.65 1.94 -21.35
C ASP A 201 -16.61 1.42 -20.33
N LEU A 202 -15.47 0.92 -20.81
CA LEU A 202 -14.40 0.40 -19.97
C LEU A 202 -13.88 1.48 -18.99
N LEU A 203 -13.92 1.15 -17.71
CA LEU A 203 -13.34 1.93 -16.62
C LEU A 203 -11.93 1.40 -16.33
N VAL A 204 -10.97 2.32 -16.27
CA VAL A 204 -9.55 2.02 -16.08
C VAL A 204 -9.04 2.71 -14.83
N SER A 205 -8.40 1.94 -13.95
CA SER A 205 -7.81 2.45 -12.71
C SER A 205 -6.32 2.07 -12.62
N PRO A 206 -5.39 3.00 -12.88
CA PRO A 206 -3.96 2.74 -12.81
C PRO A 206 -3.51 2.54 -11.36
N ARG A 207 -2.67 1.54 -11.11
CA ARG A 207 -2.13 1.24 -9.77
C ARG A 207 -0.64 0.93 -9.87
N VAL A 208 0.18 1.70 -9.16
CA VAL A 208 1.58 1.40 -8.93
C VAL A 208 1.73 0.54 -7.68
N ALA A 209 2.66 -0.41 -7.68
CA ALA A 209 2.89 -1.27 -6.52
C ALA A 209 3.33 -0.43 -5.29
N PRO A 210 2.63 -0.54 -4.13
CA PRO A 210 3.00 0.20 -2.93
C PRO A 210 4.23 -0.40 -2.23
N GLN A 211 4.82 0.34 -1.28
CA GLN A 211 5.82 -0.20 -0.35
C GLN A 211 5.19 -1.24 0.59
N MET A 212 5.98 -2.24 1.01
CA MET A 212 5.50 -3.40 1.77
C MET A 212 5.83 -3.37 3.27
N ILE A 213 6.59 -2.38 3.75
CA ILE A 213 7.02 -2.33 5.15
C ILE A 213 5.85 -2.14 6.13
N GLY A 214 5.93 -2.81 7.28
CA GLY A 214 5.02 -2.61 8.40
C GLY A 214 3.58 -3.12 8.20
N MET A 215 3.28 -3.90 7.15
CA MET A 215 1.92 -4.37 6.89
C MET A 215 1.31 -5.16 8.06
N GLY A 216 2.10 -5.97 8.76
CA GLY A 216 1.63 -6.69 9.94
C GLY A 216 1.24 -5.77 11.10
N LEU A 217 1.97 -4.66 11.28
CA LEU A 217 1.65 -3.65 12.30
C LEU A 217 0.36 -2.90 11.95
N LEU A 218 0.14 -2.58 10.66
CA LEU A 218 -1.11 -1.96 10.20
C LEU A 218 -2.32 -2.89 10.35
N GLU A 219 -2.14 -4.19 10.05
CA GLU A 219 -3.19 -5.19 10.28
C GLU A 219 -3.53 -5.31 11.77
N ALA A 220 -2.53 -5.18 12.65
CA ALA A 220 -2.68 -5.27 14.09
C ALA A 220 -3.34 -4.04 14.75
N ILE A 221 -3.66 -2.97 14.00
CA ILE A 221 -4.42 -1.84 14.55
C ILE A 221 -5.86 -2.31 14.84
N PRO A 222 -6.35 -2.20 16.09
CA PRO A 222 -7.73 -2.57 16.43
C PRO A 222 -8.74 -1.85 15.54
N ILE A 223 -9.77 -2.55 15.10
CA ILE A 223 -10.74 -1.95 14.17
C ILE A 223 -11.52 -0.81 14.83
N GLU A 224 -11.71 -0.88 16.14
CA GLU A 224 -12.36 0.12 16.97
C GLU A 224 -11.60 1.46 16.91
N HIS A 225 -10.27 1.42 16.77
CA HIS A 225 -9.46 2.64 16.62
C HIS A 225 -9.71 3.30 15.26
N LEU A 226 -9.84 2.52 14.20
CA LEU A 226 -10.16 3.06 12.87
C LEU A 226 -11.62 3.53 12.80
N GLN A 227 -12.53 2.82 13.46
CA GLN A 227 -13.93 3.24 13.59
C GLN A 227 -14.09 4.54 14.37
N ALA A 228 -13.22 4.84 15.33
CA ALA A 228 -13.23 6.11 16.04
C ALA A 228 -12.81 7.30 15.17
N LEU A 229 -12.10 7.05 14.06
CA LEU A 229 -11.72 8.06 13.06
C LEU A 229 -12.72 8.12 11.89
N HIS A 230 -13.67 7.19 11.82
CA HIS A 230 -14.65 7.12 10.74
C HIS A 230 -15.70 8.22 10.90
N ASP A 231 -15.69 9.18 9.98
CA ASP A 231 -16.62 10.31 9.92
C ASP A 231 -17.03 10.59 8.47
N PRO A 232 -17.89 9.74 7.86
CA PRO A 232 -18.23 9.86 6.44
C PRO A 232 -19.16 11.05 6.13
N ASP A 233 -19.76 11.65 7.16
CA ASP A 233 -20.72 12.75 7.02
C ASP A 233 -20.11 14.11 7.43
N ASP A 234 -18.80 14.16 7.73
CA ASP A 234 -18.08 15.36 8.22
C ASP A 234 -18.82 16.04 9.38
N ALA A 235 -19.17 15.24 10.40
CA ALA A 235 -20.04 15.66 11.49
C ALA A 235 -19.41 16.75 12.37
N ASP A 236 -18.08 16.84 12.39
CA ASP A 236 -17.35 17.91 13.10
C ASP A 236 -17.09 19.17 12.24
N GLY A 237 -17.41 19.12 10.95
CA GLY A 237 -17.32 20.22 10.00
C GLY A 237 -15.88 20.67 9.69
N ASN A 238 -14.91 19.75 9.82
CA ASN A 238 -13.50 20.02 9.53
C ASN A 238 -13.16 19.87 8.03
N GLY A 239 -14.10 19.37 7.22
CA GLY A 239 -13.96 19.19 5.77
C GLY A 239 -13.34 17.85 5.35
N ILE A 240 -13.18 16.91 6.27
CA ILE A 240 -12.60 15.57 6.06
C ILE A 240 -13.68 14.52 6.30
N SER A 241 -13.90 13.64 5.33
CA SER A 241 -15.00 12.66 5.34
C SER A 241 -14.51 11.20 5.44
N GLY A 242 -13.60 10.95 6.38
CA GLY A 242 -12.88 9.68 6.51
C GLY A 242 -13.80 8.45 6.54
N LYS A 243 -13.73 7.60 5.50
CA LYS A 243 -14.63 6.46 5.34
C LYS A 243 -13.92 5.11 5.42
N LEU A 244 -14.44 4.21 6.25
CA LEU A 244 -14.07 2.79 6.23
C LEU A 244 -14.71 2.09 5.03
N ASN A 245 -13.89 1.48 4.17
CA ASN A 245 -14.42 0.58 3.16
C ASN A 245 -14.98 -0.71 3.79
N ARG A 246 -15.98 -1.32 3.16
CA ARG A 246 -16.58 -2.59 3.59
C ARG A 246 -16.43 -3.63 2.47
N VAL A 247 -15.60 -4.62 2.72
CA VAL A 247 -15.09 -5.55 1.70
C VAL A 247 -15.45 -6.98 2.04
N TRP A 248 -15.45 -7.84 1.03
CA TRP A 248 -15.73 -9.27 1.22
C TRP A 248 -14.47 -10.02 1.67
N ASP A 249 -14.55 -10.67 2.82
CA ASP A 249 -13.55 -11.61 3.28
C ASP A 249 -13.90 -13.02 2.81
N LEU A 250 -13.01 -13.63 2.02
CA LEU A 250 -13.23 -14.92 1.38
C LEU A 250 -13.14 -16.07 2.36
N ALA A 251 -12.32 -15.93 3.41
CA ALA A 251 -12.10 -17.00 4.39
C ALA A 251 -13.33 -17.18 5.31
N THR A 252 -13.92 -16.06 5.74
CA THR A 252 -15.07 -16.06 6.65
C THR A 252 -16.41 -15.93 5.93
N GLU A 253 -16.40 -15.58 4.64
CA GLU A 253 -17.58 -15.27 3.84
C GLU A 253 -18.45 -14.16 4.45
N GLN A 254 -17.79 -13.11 4.96
CA GLN A 254 -18.44 -11.98 5.61
C GLN A 254 -17.95 -10.65 5.04
N THR A 255 -18.77 -9.61 5.22
CA THR A 255 -18.35 -8.24 4.91
C THR A 255 -17.63 -7.65 6.12
N LEU A 256 -16.33 -7.39 5.97
CA LEU A 256 -15.45 -6.84 7.01
C LEU A 256 -14.91 -5.47 6.59
N PRO A 257 -14.39 -4.66 7.53
CA PRO A 257 -13.68 -3.44 7.17
C PRO A 257 -12.41 -3.72 6.37
N GLY A 258 -12.21 -3.00 5.28
CA GLY A 258 -11.03 -3.11 4.44
C GLY A 258 -9.85 -2.29 4.96
N ARG A 259 -8.62 -2.72 4.61
CA ARG A 259 -7.37 -2.12 5.12
C ARG A 259 -6.29 -1.97 4.05
N PHE A 260 -6.20 -2.92 3.13
CA PHE A 260 -5.09 -3.04 2.18
C PHE A 260 -5.53 -2.76 0.74
N GLY A 261 -4.53 -2.53 -0.11
CA GLY A 261 -4.73 -1.96 -1.44
C GLY A 261 -4.91 -0.44 -1.39
N TRP A 262 -5.03 0.16 -2.56
CA TRP A 262 -5.13 1.61 -2.74
C TRP A 262 -6.53 2.18 -2.42
N LYS A 263 -7.57 1.34 -2.44
CA LYS A 263 -8.96 1.68 -2.05
C LYS A 263 -9.42 0.87 -0.82
N ALA A 264 -8.49 0.40 0.00
CA ALA A 264 -8.79 -0.45 1.16
C ALA A 264 -9.70 -1.65 0.78
N ALA A 265 -9.44 -2.28 -0.37
CA ALA A 265 -10.29 -3.31 -0.96
C ALA A 265 -10.07 -4.72 -0.36
N GLU A 266 -9.01 -4.88 0.45
CA GLU A 266 -8.64 -6.16 1.05
C GLU A 266 -8.64 -6.08 2.58
N PRO A 267 -9.22 -7.07 3.30
CA PRO A 267 -9.35 -7.02 4.76
C PRO A 267 -8.04 -7.33 5.50
N ASN A 268 -7.17 -8.15 4.91
CA ASN A 268 -5.94 -8.63 5.54
C ASN A 268 -4.84 -8.89 4.48
N VAL A 269 -3.59 -9.01 4.94
CA VAL A 269 -2.41 -9.24 4.10
C VAL A 269 -2.46 -10.58 3.38
N HIS A 270 -3.08 -11.60 3.99
CA HIS A 270 -3.19 -12.92 3.38
C HIS A 270 -4.05 -12.88 2.12
N GLN A 271 -5.25 -12.32 2.20
CA GLN A 271 -6.15 -12.17 1.06
C GLN A 271 -5.54 -11.28 -0.04
N GLN A 272 -4.91 -10.17 0.35
CA GLN A 272 -4.17 -9.31 -0.59
C GLN A 272 -3.07 -10.08 -1.33
N SER A 273 -2.32 -10.95 -0.63
CA SER A 273 -1.24 -11.75 -1.22
C SER A 273 -1.79 -12.81 -2.17
N MET A 274 -2.90 -13.46 -1.82
CA MET A 274 -3.53 -14.45 -2.69
C MET A 274 -4.19 -13.80 -3.91
N GLY A 275 -4.74 -12.59 -3.75
CA GLY A 275 -5.22 -11.77 -4.86
C GLY A 275 -4.09 -11.37 -5.82
N ALA A 276 -2.90 -11.05 -5.31
CA ALA A 276 -1.73 -10.77 -6.13
C ALA A 276 -1.22 -12.03 -6.88
N PHE A 277 -1.19 -13.20 -6.25
CA PHE A 277 -0.88 -14.45 -6.96
C PHE A 277 -1.84 -14.70 -8.13
N ALA A 278 -3.15 -14.59 -7.88
CA ALA A 278 -4.16 -14.85 -8.90
C ALA A 278 -4.21 -13.80 -10.01
N GLY A 279 -4.13 -12.51 -9.63
CA GLY A 279 -4.31 -11.39 -10.55
C GLY A 279 -3.02 -10.93 -11.24
N ASP A 280 -1.87 -11.03 -10.61
CA ASP A 280 -0.61 -10.50 -11.15
C ASP A 280 0.26 -11.59 -11.79
N MET A 281 0.08 -12.85 -11.37
CA MET A 281 0.92 -13.99 -11.75
C MET A 281 0.13 -15.18 -12.32
N GLY A 282 -1.21 -15.11 -12.31
CA GLY A 282 -2.08 -16.17 -12.81
C GLY A 282 -1.96 -17.50 -12.04
N LEU A 283 -1.72 -17.44 -10.73
CA LEU A 283 -1.53 -18.60 -9.85
C LEU A 283 -2.72 -18.79 -8.90
N THR A 284 -3.26 -20.00 -8.79
CA THR A 284 -4.37 -20.28 -7.86
C THR A 284 -3.86 -20.63 -6.46
N SER A 285 -4.74 -20.47 -5.47
CA SER A 285 -4.55 -20.84 -4.08
C SER A 285 -5.85 -21.38 -3.49
N THR A 286 -5.81 -21.98 -2.30
CA THR A 286 -7.03 -22.43 -1.60
C THR A 286 -8.03 -21.28 -1.39
N LEU A 287 -7.54 -20.07 -1.09
CA LEU A 287 -8.39 -18.89 -0.85
C LEU A 287 -8.89 -18.24 -2.16
N LYS A 288 -8.11 -18.34 -3.23
CA LYS A 288 -8.41 -17.82 -4.58
C LYS A 288 -8.23 -18.94 -5.61
N PRO A 289 -9.25 -19.78 -5.83
CA PRO A 289 -9.15 -20.94 -6.72
C PRO A 289 -9.30 -20.59 -8.22
N ALA A 290 -9.38 -19.31 -8.56
CA ALA A 290 -9.53 -18.83 -9.93
C ALA A 290 -8.67 -17.57 -10.13
N THR A 291 -8.20 -17.40 -11.37
CA THR A 291 -7.40 -16.25 -11.82
C THR A 291 -8.26 -15.28 -12.63
N ASP A 292 -7.65 -14.22 -13.13
CA ASP A 292 -8.31 -13.26 -14.03
C ASP A 292 -8.53 -13.78 -15.45
N CYS A 293 -8.13 -15.03 -15.74
CA CYS A 293 -8.32 -15.60 -17.08
C CYS A 293 -9.79 -15.94 -17.35
N MET A 294 -10.34 -15.33 -18.40
CA MET A 294 -11.71 -15.52 -18.88
C MET A 294 -11.78 -16.62 -19.95
N PRO A 295 -12.95 -17.24 -20.18
CA PRO A 295 -13.11 -18.34 -21.14
C PRO A 295 -12.61 -18.02 -22.56
N GLU A 296 -12.78 -16.78 -23.02
CA GLU A 296 -12.35 -16.35 -24.35
C GLU A 296 -10.83 -16.43 -24.57
N GLN A 297 -10.06 -16.45 -23.48
CA GLN A 297 -8.59 -16.50 -23.50
C GLN A 297 -8.05 -17.93 -23.53
N ASN A 298 -8.91 -18.94 -23.29
CA ASN A 298 -8.59 -20.37 -23.36
C ASN A 298 -7.35 -20.77 -22.55
N CYS A 299 -7.22 -20.31 -21.29
CA CYS A 299 -6.06 -20.64 -20.45
C CYS A 299 -6.03 -22.10 -20.00
N GLU A 300 -7.16 -22.80 -19.98
CA GLU A 300 -7.28 -24.20 -19.59
C GLU A 300 -6.52 -25.17 -20.50
N ARG A 301 -6.07 -24.71 -21.68
CA ARG A 301 -5.22 -25.51 -22.58
C ARG A 301 -3.76 -25.59 -22.13
N PHE A 302 -3.33 -24.75 -21.19
CA PHE A 302 -1.97 -24.72 -20.67
C PHE A 302 -1.82 -25.71 -19.53
N THR A 303 -0.63 -26.29 -19.40
CA THR A 303 -0.28 -27.11 -18.24
C THR A 303 -0.21 -26.22 -17.00
N HIS A 304 -0.84 -26.63 -15.91
CA HIS A 304 -0.76 -25.96 -14.61
C HIS A 304 0.21 -26.68 -13.66
N GLY A 305 0.68 -25.97 -12.63
CA GLY A 305 1.67 -26.48 -11.66
C GLY A 305 1.08 -27.30 -10.50
N GLY A 306 -0.23 -27.51 -10.48
CA GLY A 306 -0.97 -28.17 -9.39
C GLY A 306 -2.38 -27.58 -9.24
N GLU A 307 -3.20 -28.17 -8.37
CA GLU A 307 -4.52 -27.63 -7.98
C GLU A 307 -4.64 -27.61 -6.45
N PRO A 308 -4.33 -26.49 -5.78
CA PRO A 308 -3.81 -25.23 -6.34
C PRO A 308 -2.30 -25.27 -6.61
N GLU A 309 -1.78 -24.34 -7.42
CA GLU A 309 -0.34 -24.14 -7.61
C GLU A 309 0.34 -23.58 -6.36
N VAL A 310 -0.32 -22.63 -5.68
CA VAL A 310 0.20 -22.06 -4.42
C VAL A 310 -0.35 -22.86 -3.25
N SER A 311 0.45 -23.81 -2.74
CA SER A 311 0.13 -24.53 -1.51
C SER A 311 -0.03 -23.61 -0.30
N ASP A 312 -0.88 -23.99 0.67
CA ASP A 312 -1.09 -23.23 1.92
C ASP A 312 0.23 -22.96 2.67
N LYS A 313 1.19 -23.88 2.59
CA LYS A 313 2.52 -23.69 3.21
C LYS A 313 3.27 -22.52 2.58
N VAL A 314 3.28 -22.43 1.25
CA VAL A 314 3.92 -21.31 0.52
C VAL A 314 3.16 -20.01 0.80
N ALA A 315 1.82 -20.05 0.73
CA ALA A 315 0.97 -18.91 1.02
C ALA A 315 1.23 -18.34 2.43
N ASN A 316 1.37 -19.21 3.43
CA ASN A 316 1.67 -18.83 4.81
C ASN A 316 3.07 -18.21 4.95
N PHE A 317 4.09 -18.74 4.27
CA PHE A 317 5.43 -18.14 4.31
C PHE A 317 5.48 -16.76 3.66
N VAL A 318 4.82 -16.58 2.52
CA VAL A 318 4.76 -15.29 1.82
C VAL A 318 3.99 -14.26 2.66
N THR A 319 2.84 -14.66 3.22
CA THR A 319 2.06 -13.82 4.13
C THR A 319 2.88 -13.45 5.37
N PHE A 320 3.58 -14.42 5.96
CA PHE A 320 4.44 -14.18 7.12
C PHE A 320 5.57 -13.21 6.80
N TYR A 321 6.22 -13.35 5.64
CA TYR A 321 7.24 -12.42 5.17
C TYR A 321 6.70 -10.99 5.05
N ALA A 322 5.60 -10.80 4.29
CA ALA A 322 4.97 -9.49 4.10
C ALA A 322 4.56 -8.84 5.43
N LYS A 323 4.03 -9.61 6.38
CA LYS A 323 3.67 -9.11 7.71
C LYS A 323 4.86 -8.79 8.63
N SER A 324 6.08 -9.20 8.27
CA SER A 324 7.25 -9.11 9.15
C SER A 324 8.36 -8.21 8.61
N LEU A 325 8.11 -7.51 7.50
CA LEU A 325 8.99 -6.47 6.99
C LEU A 325 9.04 -5.29 7.97
N ALA A 326 10.26 -4.94 8.38
CA ALA A 326 10.49 -3.90 9.36
C ALA A 326 10.22 -2.51 8.80
N VAL A 327 9.77 -1.61 9.67
CA VAL A 327 9.75 -0.17 9.38
C VAL A 327 11.12 0.42 9.75
N PRO A 328 11.78 1.17 8.86
CA PRO A 328 13.04 1.82 9.17
C PRO A 328 12.82 2.95 10.20
N ALA A 329 13.87 3.24 10.97
CA ALA A 329 13.85 4.29 11.96
C ALA A 329 13.66 5.67 11.33
N ARG A 330 12.89 6.53 12.01
CA ARG A 330 12.86 7.95 11.69
C ARG A 330 14.25 8.55 11.91
N ARG A 331 14.65 9.45 11.01
CA ARG A 331 16.00 10.04 10.95
C ARG A 331 15.97 11.51 11.37
N ASN A 332 17.13 12.09 11.65
CA ASN A 332 17.34 13.53 11.80
C ASN A 332 16.42 14.26 12.81
N LEU A 333 16.05 13.60 13.92
CA LEU A 333 15.12 14.13 14.93
C LEU A 333 15.61 15.44 15.61
N GLU A 334 16.92 15.63 15.69
CA GLU A 334 17.55 16.82 16.29
C GLU A 334 17.69 18.01 15.31
N SER A 335 17.32 17.83 14.04
CA SER A 335 17.36 18.92 13.06
C SER A 335 16.23 19.92 13.32
N GLU A 336 16.58 21.20 13.47
CA GLU A 336 15.61 22.29 13.64
C GLU A 336 14.60 22.33 12.49
N SER A 337 15.07 22.13 11.25
CA SER A 337 14.24 22.05 10.04
C SER A 337 13.21 20.91 10.15
N VAL A 338 13.63 19.72 10.58
CA VAL A 338 12.74 18.55 10.74
C VAL A 338 11.73 18.74 11.86
N GLN A 339 12.13 19.38 12.96
CA GLN A 339 11.23 19.70 14.07
C GLN A 339 10.19 20.76 13.68
N GLN A 340 10.60 21.77 12.91
CA GLN A 340 9.70 22.76 12.34
C GLN A 340 8.74 22.11 11.34
N GLY A 341 9.24 21.27 10.44
CA GLY A 341 8.42 20.53 9.48
C GLY A 341 7.37 19.63 10.14
N ALA A 342 7.70 18.98 11.27
CA ALA A 342 6.74 18.17 12.02
C ALA A 342 5.60 19.02 12.61
N ARG A 343 5.90 20.25 13.04
CA ARG A 343 4.87 21.20 13.49
C ARG A 343 3.99 21.67 12.33
N LEU A 344 4.63 22.12 11.26
CA LEU A 344 3.96 22.55 10.03
C LEU A 344 3.06 21.46 9.46
N PHE A 345 3.47 20.18 9.53
CA PHE A 345 2.64 19.06 9.08
C PHE A 345 1.29 19.01 9.79
N ASN A 346 1.26 19.23 11.11
CA ASN A 346 0.02 19.30 11.87
C ASN A 346 -0.75 20.60 11.59
N GLU A 347 -0.08 21.76 11.57
CA GLU A 347 -0.71 23.09 11.33
C GLU A 347 -1.32 23.21 9.93
N THR A 348 -0.72 22.55 8.94
CA THR A 348 -1.20 22.50 7.55
C THR A 348 -2.43 21.60 7.41
N GLY A 349 -2.74 20.80 8.43
CA GLY A 349 -3.84 19.85 8.41
C GLY A 349 -3.51 18.51 7.76
N CYS A 350 -2.25 18.25 7.40
CA CYS A 350 -1.85 16.96 6.79
C CYS A 350 -2.17 15.79 7.73
N ALA A 351 -1.99 15.99 9.04
CA ALA A 351 -2.22 15.00 10.08
C ALA A 351 -3.70 14.57 10.25
N SER A 352 -4.65 15.28 9.61
CA SER A 352 -6.07 14.91 9.65
C SER A 352 -6.36 13.57 9.00
N CYS A 353 -5.84 13.32 7.79
CA CYS A 353 -5.88 12.01 7.15
C CYS A 353 -4.60 11.21 7.49
N HIS A 354 -3.43 11.85 7.44
CA HIS A 354 -2.16 11.22 7.78
C HIS A 354 -1.92 11.15 9.30
N THR A 355 -2.87 10.54 10.01
CA THR A 355 -2.89 10.41 11.47
C THR A 355 -1.55 9.83 11.97
N PRO A 356 -0.77 10.59 12.78
CA PRO A 356 0.62 10.22 13.07
C PRO A 356 0.79 8.89 13.78
N ARG A 357 -0.04 8.59 14.79
CA ARG A 357 0.22 7.53 15.79
C ARG A 357 -0.94 6.57 15.92
N HIS A 358 -0.63 5.28 16.01
CA HIS A 358 -1.56 4.23 16.41
C HIS A 358 -0.96 3.35 17.51
N GLN A 359 -1.85 2.66 18.22
CA GLN A 359 -1.50 1.57 19.13
C GLN A 359 -2.01 0.28 18.51
N THR A 360 -1.14 -0.72 18.34
CA THR A 360 -1.57 -2.06 17.92
C THR A 360 -2.25 -2.80 19.08
N GLY A 361 -3.18 -3.69 18.73
CA GLY A 361 -3.87 -4.56 19.69
C GLY A 361 -3.10 -5.84 19.96
N ASP A 362 -3.75 -6.79 20.63
CA ASP A 362 -3.18 -8.11 20.88
C ASP A 362 -3.31 -9.03 19.66
N VAL A 363 -2.20 -9.63 19.23
CA VAL A 363 -2.11 -10.62 18.17
C VAL A 363 -1.53 -11.91 18.74
N ALA A 364 -2.40 -12.83 19.15
CA ALA A 364 -2.04 -14.04 19.91
C ALA A 364 -0.84 -14.83 19.35
N ASP A 365 -0.79 -15.04 18.03
CA ASP A 365 0.28 -15.80 17.37
C ASP A 365 1.47 -14.95 16.91
N ARG A 366 1.44 -13.64 17.18
CA ARG A 366 2.46 -12.64 16.80
C ARG A 366 2.63 -11.60 17.92
N PRO A 367 3.14 -11.98 19.10
CA PRO A 367 3.41 -11.03 20.19
C PRO A 367 4.42 -9.93 19.79
N ASP A 368 5.23 -10.17 18.75
CA ASP A 368 6.11 -9.18 18.14
C ASP A 368 5.36 -8.03 17.42
N LEU A 369 4.07 -8.21 17.15
CA LEU A 369 3.16 -7.18 16.62
C LEU A 369 2.23 -6.59 17.69
N SER A 370 2.13 -7.22 18.86
CA SER A 370 1.22 -6.82 19.94
C SER A 370 1.73 -5.59 20.69
N ASP A 371 0.79 -4.76 21.15
CA ASP A 371 1.05 -3.64 22.07
C ASP A 371 2.16 -2.66 21.63
N GLN A 372 2.32 -2.49 20.32
CA GLN A 372 3.28 -1.56 19.73
C GLN A 372 2.68 -0.17 19.55
N THR A 373 3.36 0.86 20.07
CA THR A 373 3.13 2.24 19.62
C THR A 373 3.86 2.44 18.28
N ILE A 374 3.10 2.74 17.24
CA ILE A 374 3.61 2.86 15.88
C ILE A 374 3.27 4.23 15.27
N TRP A 375 4.05 4.66 14.28
CA TRP A 375 3.95 5.98 13.65
C TRP A 375 3.78 5.90 12.12
N PRO A 376 2.65 5.38 11.61
CA PRO A 376 2.44 5.21 10.17
C PRO A 376 2.11 6.50 9.43
N TYR A 377 1.65 7.55 10.11
CA TYR A 377 1.10 8.76 9.47
C TYR A 377 0.00 8.42 8.44
N SER A 378 -1.02 7.72 8.93
CA SER A 378 -2.15 7.23 8.15
C SER A 378 -3.28 6.80 9.08
N ASP A 379 -4.50 7.16 8.75
CA ASP A 379 -5.72 6.63 9.35
C ASP A 379 -6.25 5.36 8.67
N LEU A 380 -5.70 4.99 7.51
CA LEU A 380 -6.15 3.85 6.67
C LEU A 380 -7.59 4.02 6.15
N LEU A 381 -8.15 5.22 6.20
CA LEU A 381 -9.50 5.53 5.72
C LEU A 381 -9.46 6.01 4.27
N LEU A 382 -10.61 5.98 3.63
CA LEU A 382 -10.85 6.56 2.31
C LEU A 382 -11.16 8.05 2.43
N HIS A 383 -10.58 8.83 1.52
CA HIS A 383 -10.82 10.27 1.38
C HIS A 383 -10.99 10.66 -0.08
N ASP A 384 -11.86 11.62 -0.37
CA ASP A 384 -11.96 12.22 -1.71
C ASP A 384 -10.70 13.05 -2.00
N MET A 385 -9.90 12.61 -2.99
CA MET A 385 -8.65 13.27 -3.40
C MET A 385 -8.83 14.21 -4.60
N GLY A 386 -10.07 14.48 -4.99
CA GLY A 386 -10.47 15.37 -6.07
C GLY A 386 -10.43 14.74 -7.46
N SER A 387 -11.12 15.38 -8.40
CA SER A 387 -11.27 14.92 -9.79
C SER A 387 -9.94 14.75 -10.55
N ALA A 388 -8.88 15.43 -10.10
CA ALA A 388 -7.56 15.32 -10.68
C ALA A 388 -6.91 13.94 -10.46
N LEU A 389 -7.28 13.26 -9.36
CA LEU A 389 -6.80 11.94 -8.96
C LEU A 389 -7.89 10.86 -9.07
N ALA A 390 -9.05 11.18 -9.62
CA ALA A 390 -10.14 10.23 -9.80
C ALA A 390 -9.83 9.20 -10.90
N ASP A 391 -10.26 7.96 -10.68
CA ASP A 391 -10.19 6.87 -11.67
C ASP A 391 -11.57 6.46 -12.22
N GLY A 392 -12.66 7.03 -11.69
CA GLY A 392 -14.03 6.73 -12.11
C GLY A 392 -14.49 5.28 -11.84
N ARG A 393 -13.68 4.46 -11.16
CA ARG A 393 -13.97 3.06 -10.89
C ARG A 393 -14.27 2.86 -9.41
N ASP A 394 -15.51 2.51 -9.11
CA ASP A 394 -15.91 2.13 -7.76
C ASP A 394 -15.29 0.78 -7.34
N GLU A 395 -15.04 0.64 -6.04
CA GLU A 395 -14.47 -0.56 -5.44
C GLU A 395 -15.05 -0.76 -4.04
N PHE A 396 -16.12 -1.56 -3.98
CA PHE A 396 -17.00 -1.69 -2.82
C PHE A 396 -17.64 -0.33 -2.47
N LEU A 397 -17.37 0.22 -1.28
CA LEU A 397 -17.88 1.54 -0.88
C LEU A 397 -16.98 2.70 -1.31
N ALA A 398 -15.79 2.43 -1.83
CA ALA A 398 -14.91 3.45 -2.38
C ALA A 398 -15.41 3.87 -3.76
N ASN A 399 -15.72 5.15 -3.94
CA ASN A 399 -16.07 5.68 -5.25
C ASN A 399 -14.83 6.02 -6.09
N GLY A 400 -15.03 6.48 -7.32
CA GLY A 400 -13.96 6.88 -8.24
C GLY A 400 -12.97 7.97 -7.75
N ASN A 401 -13.34 8.81 -6.80
CA ASN A 401 -12.48 9.89 -6.27
C ASN A 401 -11.73 9.48 -4.99
N GLU A 402 -12.16 8.39 -4.37
CA GLU A 402 -11.71 8.03 -3.03
C GLU A 402 -10.49 7.12 -3.04
N TRP A 403 -9.53 7.45 -2.20
CA TRP A 403 -8.30 6.69 -2.02
C TRP A 403 -8.01 6.48 -0.54
N ARG A 404 -7.46 5.32 -0.21
CA ARG A 404 -6.98 5.05 1.14
C ARG A 404 -5.76 5.91 1.42
N THR A 405 -5.71 6.59 2.57
CA THR A 405 -4.50 7.26 3.04
C THR A 405 -3.34 6.26 3.14
N PRO A 406 -2.26 6.37 2.34
CA PRO A 406 -1.12 5.47 2.46
C PRO A 406 -0.24 5.87 3.66
N PRO A 407 0.37 4.90 4.38
CA PRO A 407 1.33 5.23 5.43
C PRO A 407 2.56 5.96 4.85
N LEU A 408 3.00 7.02 5.52
CA LEU A 408 4.16 7.83 5.13
C LEU A 408 5.47 7.36 5.77
N TRP A 409 5.45 6.39 6.68
CA TRP A 409 6.70 5.85 7.24
C TRP A 409 7.65 5.36 6.14
N GLY A 410 8.94 5.64 6.28
CA GLY A 410 9.95 5.33 5.29
C GLY A 410 9.84 6.09 3.97
N ILE A 411 8.89 7.02 3.75
CA ILE A 411 8.72 7.71 2.45
C ILE A 411 10.01 8.42 1.98
N GLY A 412 10.81 8.95 2.92
CA GLY A 412 12.08 9.60 2.64
C GLY A 412 13.19 8.66 2.14
N LEU A 413 12.96 7.34 2.16
CA LEU A 413 13.85 6.31 1.63
C LEU A 413 13.37 5.74 0.30
N ALA A 414 12.19 6.15 -0.20
CA ALA A 414 11.58 5.53 -1.38
C ALA A 414 12.52 5.58 -2.59
N LYS A 415 13.13 6.75 -2.83
CA LYS A 415 14.10 6.95 -3.91
C LYS A 415 15.49 6.39 -3.64
N VAL A 416 15.83 6.12 -2.37
CA VAL A 416 17.08 5.41 -2.03
C VAL A 416 16.94 3.92 -2.39
N VAL A 417 15.78 3.33 -2.13
CA VAL A 417 15.49 1.93 -2.45
C VAL A 417 15.25 1.73 -3.95
N ASN A 418 14.45 2.60 -4.57
CA ASN A 418 14.19 2.61 -6.00
C ASN A 418 14.30 4.04 -6.55
N PRO A 419 15.39 4.38 -7.27
CA PRO A 419 15.59 5.72 -7.84
C PRO A 419 14.46 6.22 -8.75
N GLN A 420 13.70 5.29 -9.36
CA GLN A 420 12.58 5.59 -10.25
C GLN A 420 11.24 5.74 -9.50
N ALA A 421 11.20 5.50 -8.18
CA ALA A 421 9.97 5.51 -7.40
C ALA A 421 9.15 6.78 -7.63
N GLY A 422 7.88 6.58 -7.99
CA GLY A 422 6.86 7.62 -8.05
C GLY A 422 5.95 7.60 -6.82
N PHE A 423 5.24 8.70 -6.62
CA PHE A 423 4.26 8.89 -5.54
C PHE A 423 2.84 9.00 -6.10
N LEU A 424 1.84 8.86 -5.20
CA LEU A 424 0.42 8.68 -5.50
C LEU A 424 0.09 7.29 -6.08
N HIS A 425 -1.20 7.02 -6.30
CA HIS A 425 -1.70 5.69 -6.67
C HIS A 425 -1.17 5.18 -8.01
N ASP A 426 -0.77 6.07 -8.90
CA ASP A 426 -0.29 5.77 -10.25
C ASP A 426 1.16 6.22 -10.49
N GLY A 427 1.86 6.65 -9.44
CA GLY A 427 3.25 7.09 -9.54
C GLY A 427 3.45 8.41 -10.30
N ARG A 428 2.41 9.19 -10.62
CA ARG A 428 2.55 10.44 -11.40
C ARG A 428 3.40 11.50 -10.72
N ALA A 429 3.50 11.52 -9.40
CA ALA A 429 4.36 12.51 -8.74
C ALA A 429 5.80 12.00 -8.70
N ARG A 430 6.75 12.78 -9.23
CA ARG A 430 8.18 12.47 -9.20
C ARG A 430 8.82 12.84 -7.87
N THR A 431 8.23 13.76 -7.12
CA THR A 431 8.75 14.21 -5.81
C THR A 431 7.62 14.25 -4.79
N VAL A 432 7.98 14.34 -3.50
CA VAL A 432 7.00 14.56 -2.42
C VAL A 432 6.29 15.91 -2.61
N GLU A 433 7.00 16.95 -3.05
CA GLU A 433 6.39 18.25 -3.38
C GLU A 433 5.35 18.13 -4.51
N GLU A 434 5.69 17.42 -5.61
CA GLU A 434 4.71 17.17 -6.67
C GLU A 434 3.48 16.42 -6.14
N ALA A 435 3.67 15.45 -5.24
CA ALA A 435 2.57 14.72 -4.62
C ALA A 435 1.66 15.65 -3.81
N VAL A 436 2.24 16.52 -2.97
CA VAL A 436 1.48 17.53 -2.20
C VAL A 436 0.68 18.44 -3.15
N LEU A 437 1.26 18.88 -4.26
CA LEU A 437 0.60 19.77 -5.22
C LEU A 437 -0.50 19.11 -6.06
N TRP A 438 -0.55 17.77 -6.08
CA TRP A 438 -1.63 16.99 -6.69
C TRP A 438 -2.84 16.79 -5.77
N HIS A 439 -2.70 17.00 -4.46
CA HIS A 439 -3.81 16.83 -3.53
C HIS A 439 -4.94 17.83 -3.85
N GLY A 440 -6.14 17.29 -4.06
CA GLY A 440 -7.39 18.03 -4.20
C GLY A 440 -8.45 17.47 -3.26
N GLY A 441 -9.72 17.70 -3.57
CA GLY A 441 -10.83 17.19 -2.74
C GLY A 441 -10.72 17.68 -1.29
N GLU A 442 -10.82 16.75 -0.35
CA GLU A 442 -10.67 17.00 1.10
C GLU A 442 -9.30 17.63 1.44
N ALA A 443 -8.25 17.25 0.72
CA ALA A 443 -6.90 17.74 0.96
C ALA A 443 -6.58 19.08 0.25
N GLN A 444 -7.52 19.67 -0.48
CA GLN A 444 -7.31 20.92 -1.23
C GLN A 444 -6.85 22.08 -0.34
N ALA A 445 -7.41 22.21 0.86
CA ALA A 445 -7.06 23.27 1.79
C ALA A 445 -5.63 23.14 2.36
N ALA A 446 -5.16 21.90 2.55
CA ALA A 446 -3.78 21.63 2.96
C ALA A 446 -2.79 21.92 1.83
N ALA A 447 -3.11 21.49 0.60
CA ALA A 447 -2.31 21.79 -0.58
C ALA A 447 -2.18 23.29 -0.86
N GLU A 448 -3.26 24.06 -0.68
CA GLU A 448 -3.20 25.51 -0.85
C GLU A 448 -2.40 26.18 0.27
N ARG A 449 -2.54 25.75 1.53
CA ARG A 449 -1.67 26.23 2.61
C ARG A 449 -0.18 25.99 2.31
N TYR A 450 0.17 24.81 1.79
CA TYR A 450 1.55 24.53 1.34
C TYR A 450 2.01 25.49 0.23
N ARG A 451 1.15 25.77 -0.77
CA ARG A 451 1.47 26.72 -1.85
C ARG A 451 1.73 28.14 -1.35
N GLN A 452 1.12 28.52 -0.23
CA GLN A 452 1.27 29.84 0.40
C GLN A 452 2.44 29.92 1.41
N MET A 453 3.04 28.79 1.78
CA MET A 453 4.19 28.78 2.70
C MET A 453 5.40 29.51 2.12
N SER A 454 6.25 30.03 3.00
CA SER A 454 7.58 30.51 2.64
C SER A 454 8.44 29.36 2.08
N SER A 455 9.47 29.67 1.28
CA SER A 455 10.38 28.63 0.80
C SER A 455 11.08 27.86 1.94
N GLU A 456 11.30 28.53 3.08
CA GLU A 456 11.90 27.91 4.28
C GLU A 456 10.93 26.91 4.91
N ASP A 457 9.66 27.29 5.12
CA ASP A 457 8.65 26.39 5.69
C ASP A 457 8.34 25.20 4.76
N ARG A 458 8.30 25.42 3.44
CA ARG A 458 8.15 24.32 2.47
C ARG A 458 9.32 23.35 2.57
N THR A 459 10.54 23.86 2.70
CA THR A 459 11.75 23.04 2.87
C THR A 459 11.68 22.26 4.17
N ALA A 460 11.31 22.90 5.28
CA ALA A 460 11.15 22.24 6.57
C ALA A 460 10.13 21.11 6.54
N LEU A 461 8.95 21.33 5.92
CA LEU A 461 7.94 20.29 5.76
C LEU A 461 8.46 19.10 4.93
N ILE A 462 9.16 19.37 3.83
CA ILE A 462 9.75 18.33 2.98
C ILE A 462 10.88 17.60 3.70
N ASP A 463 11.72 18.29 4.48
CA ASP A 463 12.75 17.68 5.33
C ASP A 463 12.14 16.75 6.38
N PHE A 464 11.02 17.15 6.98
CA PHE A 464 10.27 16.29 7.90
C PHE A 464 9.76 15.03 7.19
N LEU A 465 9.11 15.15 6.04
CA LEU A 465 8.62 14.00 5.27
C LEU A 465 9.79 13.09 4.83
N ASN A 466 10.91 13.68 4.43
CA ASN A 466 12.13 12.95 4.08
C ASN A 466 12.84 12.32 5.29
N SER A 467 12.51 12.76 6.51
CA SER A 467 13.01 12.18 7.76
C SER A 467 12.29 10.88 8.14
N LEU A 468 11.05 10.69 7.65
CA LEU A 468 10.20 9.54 7.94
C LEU A 468 10.74 8.23 7.37
#